data_AF-A0A4P5TV29-F1
#
_entry.id   AF-A0A4P5TV29-F1
#
_cell.length_a   1.000
_cell.length_b   1.000
_cell.length_c   1.000
_cell.angle_alpha   90.00
_cell.angle_beta   90.00
_cell.angle_gamma   90.00
#
_symmetry.space_group_name_H-M   'P 1'
#
loop_
_entity.id
_entity.type
_entity.pdbx_description
1 polymer ?
#
loop_
_entity_poly.entity_id
_entity_poly.type
_entity_poly.pdbx_seq_one_letter_code
_entity_poly.pdbx_strand_id
1 'polypeptide(L)'
;MKEVLWNNKTYKIPFSVNLNWDKGQEIEVQNRFGGGSCKLPWFAVAVYDLIMGAERFEDWNTHREGLDWFAENFPKEYMVLLD
;
A
#
# COMPACT_ATOMS: atom_id res chain seq x y z
N MET A 1 2.74 9.66 12.53
CA MET A 1 1.85 8.66 11.92
C MET A 1 0.62 9.37 11.37
N LYS A 2 0.25 9.10 10.12
CA LYS A 2 -0.96 9.68 9.49
C LYS A 2 -2.11 8.70 9.65
N GLU A 3 -3.31 9.21 9.88
CA GLU A 3 -4.53 8.40 9.95
C GLU A 3 -5.44 8.76 8.78
N VAL A 4 -5.98 7.73 8.11
CA VAL A 4 -6.92 7.88 7.00
C VAL A 4 -8.21 7.17 7.35
N LEU A 5 -9.34 7.88 7.25
CA LEU A 5 -10.66 7.30 7.41
C LEU A 5 -11.21 6.95 6.03
N TRP A 6 -11.46 5.66 5.80
CA TRP A 6 -12.00 5.14 4.55
C TRP A 6 -13.00 4.03 4.83
N ASN A 7 -14.20 4.09 4.23
CA ASN A 7 -15.28 3.12 4.43
C ASN A 7 -15.57 2.80 5.91
N ASN A 8 -15.64 3.82 6.77
CA ASN A 8 -15.84 3.72 8.22
C ASN A 8 -14.74 2.94 8.99
N LYS A 9 -13.61 2.64 8.34
CA LYS A 9 -12.42 2.07 8.97
C LYS A 9 -11.31 3.11 9.01
N THR A 10 -10.64 3.23 10.15
CA THR A 10 -9.47 4.09 10.30
C THR A 10 -8.22 3.26 10.06
N TYR A 11 -7.39 3.73 9.13
CA TYR A 11 -6.12 3.12 8.77
C TYR A 11 -4.98 3.98 9.31
N LYS A 12 -4.11 3.39 10.12
CA LYS A 12 -2.88 4.02 10.61
C LYS A 12 -1.77 3.71 9.63
N ILE A 13 -1.27 4.72 8.94
CA ILE A 13 -0.22 4.52 7.94
C ILE A 13 1.12 4.28 8.67
N PRO A 14 1.89 3.24 8.28
CA PRO A 14 3.05 2.77 9.03
C PRO A 14 4.18 3.81 9.06
N PHE A 15 4.34 4.57 7.97
CA PHE A 15 5.43 5.53 7.80
C PHE A 15 4.96 6.85 7.18
N SER A 16 5.89 7.80 7.03
CA SER A 16 5.61 9.11 6.43
C SER A 16 5.52 8.99 4.91
N VAL A 17 4.29 8.95 4.38
CA VAL A 17 4.02 8.95 2.92
C VAL A 17 3.19 10.17 2.51
N ASN A 18 3.35 10.61 1.27
CA ASN A 18 2.52 11.68 0.70
C ASN A 18 1.17 11.09 0.25
N LEU A 19 0.07 11.68 0.71
CA LEU A 19 -1.31 11.21 0.45
C LEU A 19 -2.16 12.29 -0.21
N ASN A 20 -1.52 13.34 -0.76
CA ASN A 20 -2.23 14.44 -1.40
C ASN A 20 -2.60 14.12 -2.85
N TRP A 21 -1.97 13.09 -3.43
CA TRP A 21 -2.18 12.69 -4.82
C TRP A 21 -3.36 11.72 -4.88
N ASP A 22 -4.25 11.93 -5.85
CA ASP A 22 -5.43 11.09 -6.15
C ASP A 22 -6.35 10.82 -4.94
N LYS A 23 -6.36 11.75 -3.98
CA LYS A 23 -7.12 11.65 -2.75
C LYS A 23 -8.60 11.44 -3.03
N GLY A 24 -9.17 10.37 -2.46
CA GLY A 24 -10.59 10.00 -2.62
C GLY A 24 -10.85 8.91 -3.65
N GLN A 25 -9.82 8.45 -4.39
CA GLN A 25 -10.01 7.53 -5.52
C GLN A 25 -9.61 6.08 -5.22
N GLU A 26 -10.28 5.13 -5.86
CA GLU A 26 -9.81 3.75 -5.97
C GLU A 26 -9.12 3.56 -7.31
N ILE A 27 -7.91 3.02 -7.26
CA ILE A 27 -7.02 2.85 -8.41
C ILE A 27 -6.82 1.35 -8.59
N GLU A 28 -6.85 0.90 -9.84
CA GLU A 28 -6.52 -0.48 -10.18
C GLU A 28 -5.00 -0.62 -10.33
N VAL A 29 -4.42 -1.51 -9.54
CA VAL A 29 -2.98 -1.81 -9.54
C VAL A 29 -2.79 -3.21 -10.11
N GLN A 30 -1.90 -3.34 -11.09
CA GLN A 30 -1.57 -4.60 -11.73
C GLN A 30 -0.30 -5.19 -11.10
N ASN A 31 -0.31 -6.51 -10.86
CA ASN A 31 0.88 -7.23 -10.41
C ASN A 31 1.97 -7.14 -11.48
N ARG A 32 3.16 -6.68 -11.07
CA ARG A 32 4.36 -6.51 -11.89
C ARG A 32 4.92 -7.80 -12.54
N PHE A 33 4.58 -8.97 -12.00
CA PHE A 33 4.95 -10.30 -12.48
C PHE A 33 3.83 -11.02 -13.24
N GLY A 34 2.68 -10.35 -13.48
CA GLY A 34 1.57 -10.93 -14.26
C GLY A 34 0.58 -11.77 -13.46
N GLY A 35 0.56 -11.65 -12.12
CA GLY A 35 -0.35 -12.37 -11.22
C GLY A 35 -1.80 -11.86 -11.15
N GLY A 36 -2.18 -10.86 -11.96
CA GLY A 36 -3.52 -10.24 -11.98
C GLY A 36 -3.51 -8.77 -11.61
N SER A 37 -4.67 -8.22 -11.23
CA SER A 37 -4.84 -6.85 -10.75
C SER A 37 -5.79 -6.81 -9.56
N CYS A 38 -5.69 -5.77 -8.74
CA CYS A 38 -6.63 -5.50 -7.65
C CYS A 38 -6.91 -3.99 -7.53
N LYS A 39 -8.03 -3.65 -6.90
CA LYS A 39 -8.41 -2.25 -6.64
C LYS A 39 -7.97 -1.85 -5.25
N LEU A 40 -7.23 -0.75 -5.16
CA LEU A 40 -6.73 -0.20 -3.91
C LEU A 40 -7.17 1.25 -3.78
N PRO A 41 -7.52 1.71 -2.56
CA PRO A 41 -7.69 3.14 -2.33
C PRO A 41 -6.35 3.86 -2.47
N TRP A 42 -6.36 5.13 -2.88
CA TRP A 42 -5.17 5.95 -3.15
C TRP A 42 -4.09 5.88 -2.06
N PHE A 43 -4.49 5.77 -0.78
CA PHE A 43 -3.53 5.71 0.31
C PHE A 43 -2.82 4.35 0.41
N ALA A 44 -3.49 3.25 0.05
CA ALA A 44 -2.87 1.94 -0.01
C ALA A 44 -1.95 1.84 -1.24
N VAL A 45 -2.32 2.49 -2.35
CA VAL A 45 -1.44 2.63 -3.52
C VAL A 45 -0.15 3.36 -3.15
N ALA A 46 -0.25 4.47 -2.41
CA ALA A 46 0.92 5.20 -1.94
C ALA A 46 1.83 4.36 -1.02
N VAL A 47 1.25 3.49 -0.18
CA VAL A 47 2.03 2.53 0.63
C VAL A 47 2.70 1.49 -0.27
N TYR A 48 1.98 0.95 -1.26
CA TYR A 48 2.52 0.00 -2.24
C TYR A 48 3.71 0.58 -2.99
N ASP A 49 3.57 1.80 -3.53
CA ASP A 49 4.65 2.49 -4.25
C ASP A 49 5.89 2.68 -3.37
N LEU A 50 5.70 2.99 -2.09
CA LEU A 50 6.82 3.14 -1.17
C LEU A 50 7.48 1.80 -0.85
N ILE A 51 6.73 0.70 -0.74
CA ILE A 51 7.31 -0.65 -0.61
C ILE A 51 8.20 -0.96 -1.82
N MET A 52 7.71 -0.69 -3.04
CA MET A 52 8.50 -0.91 -4.27
C MET A 52 9.77 -0.06 -4.30
N GLY A 53 9.66 1.22 -3.90
CA GLY A 53 10.81 2.11 -3.77
C GLY A 53 11.81 1.63 -2.72
N ALA A 54 11.32 1.23 -1.55
CA ALA A 54 12.13 0.73 -0.45
C ALA A 54 12.89 -0.54 -0.83
N GLU A 55 12.25 -1.48 -1.54
CA GLU A 55 12.90 -2.67 -2.10
C GLU A 55 14.07 -2.28 -3.03
N ARG A 56 13.85 -1.32 -3.93
CA ARG A 56 14.87 -0.86 -4.88
C ARG A 56 16.05 -0.16 -4.20
N PHE A 57 15.82 0.54 -3.10
CA PHE A 57 16.84 1.26 -2.33
C PHE A 57 17.40 0.45 -1.16
N GLU A 58 17.01 -0.82 -1.02
CA GLU A 58 17.39 -1.70 0.08
C GLU A 58 17.02 -1.15 1.48
N ASP A 59 15.97 -0.33 1.56
CA ASP A 59 15.38 0.11 2.84
C ASP A 59 14.45 -0.96 3.39
N TRP A 60 15.06 -2.00 3.97
CA TRP A 60 14.33 -3.16 4.46
C TRP A 60 13.41 -2.88 5.65
N ASN A 61 13.63 -1.78 6.37
CA ASN A 61 12.76 -1.38 7.48
C ASN A 61 11.41 -0.88 6.94
N THR A 62 11.45 0.12 6.05
CA THR A 62 10.24 0.65 5.41
C THR A 62 9.52 -0.43 4.60
N HIS A 63 10.30 -1.27 3.90
CA HIS A 63 9.76 -2.39 3.14
C HIS A 63 8.96 -3.35 4.04
N ARG A 64 9.56 -3.82 5.14
CA ARG A 64 8.92 -4.76 6.06
C ARG A 64 7.70 -4.16 6.75
N GLU A 65 7.80 -2.93 7.26
CA GLU A 65 6.65 -2.25 7.88
C GLU A 65 5.47 -2.07 6.91
N GLY A 66 5.77 -1.82 5.64
CA GLY A 66 4.74 -1.72 4.60
C GLY A 66 4.08 -3.06 4.29
N LEU A 67 4.87 -4.15 4.20
CA LEU A 67 4.35 -5.50 4.00
C LEU A 67 3.45 -5.93 5.17
N ASP A 68 3.91 -5.75 6.42
CA ASP A 68 3.14 -6.08 7.63
C ASP A 68 1.82 -5.32 7.65
N TRP A 69 1.85 -4.02 7.33
CA TRP A 69 0.65 -3.20 7.26
C TRP A 69 -0.33 -3.67 6.18
N PHE A 70 0.16 -4.06 5.00
CA PHE A 70 -0.68 -4.60 3.92
C PHE A 70 -1.30 -5.94 4.31
N ALA A 71 -0.52 -6.83 4.92
CA ALA A 71 -1.01 -8.13 5.39
C ALA A 71 -2.15 -7.97 6.42
N GLU A 72 -2.07 -6.97 7.31
CA GLU A 72 -3.12 -6.68 8.30
C GLU A 72 -4.37 -6.02 7.69
N ASN A 73 -4.19 -5.11 6.74
CA ASN A 73 -5.28 -4.23 6.27
C ASN A 73 -5.92 -4.67 4.96
N PHE A 74 -5.13 -5.27 4.07
CA PHE A 74 -5.46 -5.65 2.70
C PHE A 74 -4.87 -7.04 2.36
N PRO A 75 -5.20 -8.09 3.13
CA PRO A 75 -4.55 -9.41 3.00
C PRO A 75 -4.74 -10.06 1.62
N LYS A 76 -5.86 -9.78 0.94
CA LYS A 76 -6.11 -10.34 -0.39
C LYS A 76 -5.24 -9.66 -1.45
N GLU A 77 -5.15 -8.34 -1.36
CA GLU A 77 -4.36 -7.52 -2.28
C GLU A 77 -2.87 -7.74 -2.05
N TYR A 78 -2.45 -7.97 -0.80
CA TYR A 78 -1.10 -8.43 -0.46
C TYR A 78 -0.75 -9.72 -1.24
N MET A 79 -1.59 -10.75 -1.17
CA MET A 79 -1.37 -12.02 -1.88
C MET A 79 -1.35 -11.86 -3.41
N VAL A 80 -2.01 -10.82 -3.94
CA VAL A 80 -2.05 -10.57 -5.39
C VAL A 80 -0.89 -9.70 -5.85
N LEU A 81 -0.36 -8.79 -5.04
CA LEU A 81 0.63 -7.79 -5.48
C LEU A 81 2.02 -7.95 -4.88
N LEU A 82 2.13 -8.51 -3.67
CA LEU A 82 3.30 -8.40 -2.80
C LEU A 82 3.85 -9.75 -2.31
N ASP A 83 3.10 -10.85 -2.47
CA ASP A 83 3.58 -12.24 -2.29
C ASP A 83 4.26 -12.76 -3.56
#